data_AF-A0A2W2AZI7-F1
#
_entry.id   AF-A0A2W2AZI7-F1
#
_cell.length_a   1.000
_cell.length_b   1.000
_cell.length_c   1.000
_cell.angle_alpha   90.00
_cell.angle_beta   90.00
_cell.angle_gamma   90.00
#
_symmetry.space_group_name_H-M   'P 1'
#
loop_
_entity.id
_entity.type
_entity.pdbx_description
1 polymer ?
#
loop_
_entity_poly.entity_id
_entity_poly.type
_entity_poly.pdbx_seq_one_letter_code
_entity_poly.pdbx_strand_id
1 'polypeptide(L)'
;MTETTRDRALRALLVDRVDRSVRRRRWLVPTVGVGAFVVAGALTAGALVGTGLLQQSLSPEDATALVSTGAAGDVTLLGSPVVRLTDGSTRLTLPERPSGARDVAVGLQCAPTGTATVTVARGGDRGDGSGDATTADCGTSVTLPVGSAAGDRPTVRVDHDGGAMTVWASWARPDPVPGPSPEQQDAVEDGIVTRSEYVAALNRYVGCMRASGHPVDLGDEQPVVFAIAIPSDAVQADARCGAAESTDVDSMWQAEHPDAELYSTAAGAPYDPAADPRYAG
;
A
#
# COMPACT_ATOMS: atom_id res chain seq x y z
N MET A 1 12.16 42.35 12.33
CA MET A 1 11.32 41.16 12.55
C MET A 1 11.57 40.68 13.97
N THR A 2 10.60 40.85 14.87
CA THR A 2 10.68 40.43 16.27
C THR A 2 10.24 38.98 16.37
N GLU A 3 11.18 38.10 16.68
CA GLU A 3 10.97 36.66 16.88
C GLU A 3 9.99 36.44 18.04
N THR A 4 8.91 35.70 17.79
CA THR A 4 7.83 35.50 18.76
C THR A 4 8.24 34.46 19.81
N THR A 5 7.62 34.51 21.00
CA THR A 5 7.84 33.51 22.06
C THR A 5 7.51 32.08 21.58
N ARG A 6 6.58 31.95 20.62
CA ARG A 6 6.21 30.69 19.97
C ARG A 6 7.31 30.15 19.07
N ASP A 7 7.97 31.00 18.29
CA ASP A 7 9.13 30.60 17.46
C ASP A 7 10.29 30.11 18.32
N ARG A 8 10.50 30.75 19.47
CA ARG A 8 11.54 30.36 20.43
C ARG A 8 11.24 29.01 21.08
N ALA A 9 9.97 28.72 21.37
CA ALA A 9 9.52 27.43 21.91
C ALA A 9 9.60 26.29 20.88
N LEU A 10 9.23 26.55 19.62
CA LEU A 10 9.35 25.60 18.51
C LEU A 10 10.81 25.25 18.21
N ARG A 11 11.70 26.25 18.18
CA ARG A 11 13.15 26.01 18.06
C ARG A 11 13.70 25.19 19.22
N ALA A 12 13.27 25.47 20.45
CA ALA A 12 13.72 24.71 21.62
C ALA A 12 13.29 23.23 21.54
N LEU A 13 12.06 22.95 21.10
CA LEU A 13 11.55 21.59 20.91
C LEU A 13 12.27 20.83 19.79
N LEU A 14 12.58 21.50 18.67
CA LEU A 14 13.32 20.89 17.56
C LEU A 14 14.76 20.57 17.95
N VAL A 15 15.44 21.46 18.66
CA VAL A 15 16.82 21.23 19.15
C VAL A 15 16.87 20.09 20.17
N ASP A 16 15.93 20.05 21.12
CA ASP A 16 15.86 18.97 22.13
C ASP A 16 15.55 17.59 21.51
N ARG A 17 14.71 17.53 20.46
CA ARG A 17 14.45 16.28 19.71
C ARG A 17 15.70 15.78 18.96
N VAL A 18 16.50 16.69 18.41
CA VAL A 18 17.78 16.36 17.74
C VAL A 18 18.84 15.93 18.74
N ASP A 19 18.97 16.60 19.88
CA ASP A 19 19.95 16.22 20.90
C ASP A 19 19.63 14.85 21.54
N ARG A 20 18.35 14.50 21.69
CA ARG A 20 17.93 13.19 22.18
C ARG A 20 18.18 12.06 21.17
N SER A 21 18.09 12.34 19.87
CA SER A 21 18.40 11.34 18.83
C SER A 21 19.90 11.06 18.72
N VAL A 22 20.74 12.08 18.91
CA VAL A 22 22.21 11.93 18.89
C VAL A 22 22.74 11.25 20.16
N ARG A 23 22.16 11.52 21.34
CA ARG A 23 22.66 10.95 22.61
C ARG A 23 22.35 9.46 22.83
N ARG A 24 21.38 8.87 22.13
CA ARG A 24 21.05 7.43 22.29
C ARG A 24 22.01 6.47 21.56
N ARG A 25 23.00 6.96 20.81
CA ARG A 25 23.87 6.13 19.96
C ARG A 25 25.31 5.99 20.45
N ARG A 26 25.51 5.79 21.76
CA ARG A 26 26.78 5.31 22.35
C ARG A 26 26.51 4.16 23.31
N TRP A 27 26.12 3.02 22.76
CA TRP A 27 26.34 1.73 23.42
C TRP A 27 27.40 0.98 22.63
N LEU A 28 28.54 0.75 23.28
CA LEU A 28 29.64 -0.09 22.84
C LEU A 28 29.12 -1.53 22.69
N VAL A 29 29.14 -2.07 21.48
CA VAL A 29 28.95 -3.50 21.20
C VAL A 29 30.19 -3.98 20.44
N PRO A 30 30.82 -5.09 20.87
CA PRO A 30 32.11 -5.51 20.36
C PRO A 30 32.01 -5.97 18.90
N THR A 31 33.05 -5.60 18.15
CA THR A 31 33.34 -5.99 16.78
C THR A 31 33.38 -7.50 16.60
N VAL A 32 32.38 -8.05 15.91
CA VAL A 32 32.50 -9.28 15.14
C VAL A 32 32.36 -8.88 13.67
N GLY A 33 33.41 -9.12 12.90
CA GLY A 33 33.55 -8.64 11.53
C GLY A 33 32.48 -9.24 10.62
N VAL A 34 31.77 -8.35 9.93
CA VAL A 34 31.05 -8.68 8.70
C VAL A 34 31.53 -7.68 7.66
N GLY A 35 32.33 -8.19 6.73
CA GLY A 35 32.69 -7.46 5.52
C GLY A 35 31.47 -7.29 4.61
N ALA A 36 31.44 -6.15 3.94
CA ALA A 36 30.64 -5.83 2.75
C ALA A 36 29.11 -5.75 2.93
N PHE A 37 28.62 -4.56 3.29
CA PHE A 37 27.33 -4.05 2.80
C PHE A 37 27.58 -2.71 2.11
N VAL A 38 27.80 -2.77 0.80
CA VAL A 38 27.69 -1.62 -0.09
C VAL A 38 26.89 -2.10 -1.31
N VAL A 39 25.87 -1.32 -1.67
CA VAL A 39 24.87 -1.50 -2.74
C VAL A 39 23.62 -2.30 -2.35
N ALA A 40 22.81 -1.73 -1.45
CA ALA A 40 21.36 -1.97 -1.43
C ALA A 40 20.71 -0.84 -2.24
N GLY A 41 20.27 -1.14 -3.47
CA GLY A 41 19.69 -0.12 -4.37
C GLY A 41 19.27 -0.63 -5.75
N ALA A 42 19.66 -1.85 -6.12
CA ALA A 42 19.09 -2.56 -7.26
C ALA A 42 19.17 -4.05 -6.94
N LEU A 43 18.12 -4.61 -6.33
CA LEU A 43 18.08 -6.05 -6.11
C LEU A 43 17.92 -6.74 -7.46
N THR A 44 19.03 -7.33 -7.87
CA THR A 44 19.23 -8.38 -8.85
C THR A 44 18.30 -9.58 -8.59
N ALA A 45 17.00 -9.42 -8.86
CA ALA A 45 16.09 -10.55 -9.06
C ALA A 45 16.36 -11.28 -10.40
N GLY A 46 17.16 -10.68 -11.29
CA GLY A 46 17.47 -11.21 -12.62
C GLY A 46 18.49 -12.35 -12.71
N ALA A 47 19.06 -12.82 -11.60
CA ALA A 47 20.16 -13.81 -11.64
C ALA A 47 19.73 -15.28 -11.49
N LEU A 48 18.45 -15.58 -11.27
CA LEU A 48 18.00 -16.98 -11.11
C LEU A 48 17.49 -17.65 -12.40
N VAL A 49 17.42 -16.93 -13.52
CA VAL A 49 16.69 -17.42 -14.72
C VAL A 49 17.60 -18.04 -15.80
N GLY A 50 18.89 -18.24 -15.51
CA GLY A 50 19.89 -18.57 -16.55
C GLY A 50 20.13 -20.06 -16.85
N THR A 51 19.78 -21.00 -15.98
CA THR A 51 20.17 -22.40 -16.17
C THR A 51 19.13 -23.38 -15.66
N GLY A 52 18.27 -23.89 -16.55
CA GLY A 52 17.74 -25.27 -16.53
C GLY A 52 17.27 -25.91 -15.21
N LEU A 53 16.83 -25.13 -14.22
CA LEU A 53 16.32 -25.63 -12.94
C LEU A 53 14.81 -25.82 -13.03
N LEU A 54 14.44 -26.91 -13.69
CA LEU A 54 13.09 -27.45 -13.59
C LEU A 54 12.81 -27.80 -12.11
N GLN A 55 11.82 -27.11 -11.52
CA GLN A 55 11.16 -27.46 -10.25
C GLN A 55 12.02 -27.49 -8.98
N GLN A 56 12.90 -26.51 -8.74
CA GLN A 56 13.40 -26.36 -7.36
C GLN A 56 12.32 -25.70 -6.51
N SER A 57 11.80 -26.47 -5.54
CA SER A 57 11.08 -25.89 -4.42
C SER A 57 12.00 -24.89 -3.73
N LEU A 58 11.57 -23.63 -3.60
CA LEU A 58 12.28 -22.65 -2.79
C LEU A 58 12.48 -23.21 -1.37
N SER A 59 13.62 -22.90 -0.77
CA SER A 59 13.79 -23.16 0.65
C SER A 59 12.72 -22.36 1.43
N PRO A 60 12.32 -22.79 2.63
CA PRO A 60 11.39 -22.02 3.45
C PRO A 60 11.88 -20.59 3.73
N GLU A 61 13.19 -20.39 3.84
CA GLU A 61 13.81 -19.08 4.04
C GLU A 61 13.66 -18.20 2.80
N ASP A 62 13.94 -18.73 1.60
CA ASP A 62 13.77 -17.99 0.34
C ASP A 62 12.30 -17.69 0.03
N ALA A 63 11.40 -18.63 0.33
CA ALA A 63 9.96 -18.42 0.21
C ALA A 63 9.47 -17.33 1.16
N THR A 64 9.99 -17.29 2.39
CA THR A 64 9.65 -16.24 3.36
C THR A 64 10.20 -14.88 2.95
N ALA A 65 11.44 -14.83 2.46
CA ALA A 65 12.05 -13.61 1.94
C ALA A 65 11.25 -13.07 0.74
N LEU A 66 10.92 -13.92 -0.22
CA LEU A 66 10.10 -13.60 -1.39
C LEU A 66 8.74 -12.99 -0.99
N VAL A 67 8.06 -13.64 -0.04
CA VAL A 67 6.77 -13.20 0.48
C VAL A 67 6.91 -11.87 1.21
N SER A 68 7.95 -11.69 2.04
CA SER A 68 8.20 -10.44 2.75
C SER A 68 8.50 -9.25 1.84
N THR A 69 9.13 -9.50 0.68
CA THR A 69 9.40 -8.46 -0.32
C THR A 69 8.19 -8.16 -1.20
N GLY A 70 7.26 -9.11 -1.34
CA GLY A 70 6.13 -9.00 -2.25
C GLY A 70 4.82 -8.63 -1.57
N ALA A 71 4.63 -8.90 -0.28
CA ALA A 71 3.35 -8.71 0.40
C ALA A 71 2.96 -7.24 0.48
N ALA A 72 1.73 -6.93 0.05
CA ALA A 72 1.11 -5.62 0.23
C ALA A 72 1.07 -5.27 1.73
N GLY A 73 1.50 -4.06 2.09
CA GLY A 73 1.69 -3.62 3.48
C GLY A 73 0.40 -3.41 4.29
N ASP A 74 -0.73 -3.79 3.74
CA ASP A 74 -2.08 -3.55 4.25
C ASP A 74 -2.83 -4.84 4.66
N VAL A 75 -2.14 -5.99 4.59
CA VAL A 75 -2.65 -7.27 5.05
C VAL A 75 -1.69 -8.00 5.97
N THR A 76 -2.24 -8.70 6.95
CA THR A 76 -1.51 -9.69 7.74
C THR A 76 -1.62 -11.05 7.06
N LEU A 77 -0.49 -11.63 6.64
CA LEU A 77 -0.45 -13.00 6.13
C LEU A 77 -0.66 -14.02 7.26
N LEU A 78 -1.48 -15.04 6.98
CA LEU A 78 -1.85 -16.08 7.92
C LEU A 78 -1.46 -17.46 7.38
N GLY A 79 -0.84 -18.26 8.24
CA GLY A 79 -0.41 -19.62 7.89
C GLY A 79 0.84 -19.65 7.01
N SER A 80 1.05 -20.78 6.33
CA SER A 80 2.20 -20.98 5.45
C SER A 80 1.84 -20.65 3.99
N PRO A 81 2.62 -19.79 3.31
CA PRO A 81 2.41 -19.51 1.90
C PRO A 81 2.68 -20.75 1.05
N VAL A 82 1.95 -20.87 -0.06
CA VAL A 82 2.21 -21.87 -1.10
C VAL A 82 2.96 -21.18 -2.23
N VAL A 83 4.11 -21.73 -2.64
CA VAL A 83 4.93 -21.16 -3.71
C VAL A 83 5.10 -22.15 -4.86
N ARG A 84 5.10 -21.62 -6.10
CA ARG A 84 5.27 -22.38 -7.33
C ARG A 84 6.14 -21.61 -8.33
N LEU A 85 7.06 -22.33 -8.95
CA LEU A 85 7.75 -21.90 -10.16
C LEU A 85 7.08 -22.60 -11.35
N THR A 86 6.75 -21.85 -12.38
CA THR A 86 5.98 -22.33 -13.53
C THR A 86 6.38 -21.59 -14.81
N ASP A 87 6.14 -22.21 -15.95
CA ASP A 87 6.19 -21.55 -17.26
C ASP A 87 4.74 -21.44 -17.76
N GLY A 88 4.17 -20.24 -17.69
CA GLY A 88 2.77 -19.97 -18.05
C GLY A 88 1.73 -20.25 -16.96
N SER A 89 0.48 -20.47 -17.37
CA SER A 89 -0.68 -20.60 -16.48
C SER A 89 -0.51 -21.68 -15.40
N THR A 90 -0.90 -21.37 -14.16
CA THR A 90 -0.76 -22.29 -13.04
C THR A 90 -1.91 -22.18 -12.04
N ARG A 91 -1.97 -23.15 -11.12
CA ARG A 91 -2.95 -23.22 -10.04
C ARG A 91 -2.26 -23.51 -8.71
N LEU A 92 -2.63 -22.77 -7.68
CA LEU A 92 -2.21 -22.97 -6.30
C LEU A 92 -3.43 -23.31 -5.46
N THR A 93 -3.43 -24.49 -4.84
CA THR A 93 -4.44 -24.85 -3.84
C THR A 93 -3.91 -24.47 -2.47
N LEU A 94 -4.63 -23.60 -1.79
CA LEU A 94 -4.25 -23.17 -0.44
C LEU A 94 -4.55 -24.25 0.61
N PRO A 95 -3.84 -24.23 1.76
CA PRO A 95 -4.21 -25.04 2.91
C PRO A 95 -5.59 -24.62 3.45
N GLU A 96 -6.09 -25.36 4.44
CA GLU A 96 -7.33 -25.00 5.14
C GLU A 96 -7.27 -23.58 5.69
N ARG A 97 -8.40 -22.86 5.56
CA ARG A 97 -8.57 -21.48 5.98
C ARG A 97 -8.28 -21.31 7.48
N PRO A 98 -7.22 -20.57 7.87
CA PRO A 98 -6.99 -20.24 9.26
C PRO A 98 -8.10 -19.34 9.82
N SER A 99 -8.32 -19.39 11.13
CA SER A 99 -9.27 -18.49 11.80
C SER A 99 -8.93 -17.02 11.53
N GLY A 100 -9.95 -16.26 11.11
CA GLY A 100 -9.80 -14.82 10.80
C GLY A 100 -9.26 -14.51 9.41
N ALA A 101 -8.87 -15.51 8.61
CA ALA A 101 -8.54 -15.29 7.20
C ALA A 101 -9.80 -14.97 6.39
N ARG A 102 -9.76 -13.86 5.65
CA ARG A 102 -10.87 -13.38 4.81
C ARG A 102 -10.45 -13.21 3.36
N ASP A 103 -9.16 -13.00 3.13
CA ASP A 103 -8.61 -12.68 1.83
C ASP A 103 -7.48 -13.64 1.48
N VAL A 104 -7.05 -13.60 0.21
CA VAL A 104 -5.87 -14.29 -0.27
C VAL A 104 -4.94 -13.27 -0.91
N ALA A 105 -3.72 -13.20 -0.39
CA ALA A 105 -2.65 -12.43 -1.00
C ALA A 105 -1.91 -13.31 -2.02
N VAL A 106 -1.68 -12.77 -3.21
CA VAL A 106 -0.99 -13.44 -4.32
C VAL A 106 0.12 -12.54 -4.81
N GLY A 107 1.37 -13.00 -4.76
CA GLY A 107 2.50 -12.25 -5.31
C GLY A 107 3.08 -12.91 -6.55
N LEU A 108 3.56 -12.07 -7.47
CA LEU A 108 3.98 -12.46 -8.82
C LEU A 108 5.38 -11.95 -9.12
N GLN A 109 6.26 -12.84 -9.57
CA GLN A 109 7.55 -12.47 -10.16
C GLN A 109 7.70 -13.18 -11.51
N CYS A 110 7.63 -12.42 -12.60
CA CYS A 110 7.66 -12.96 -13.96
C CYS A 110 8.94 -12.59 -14.70
N ALA A 111 9.35 -13.45 -15.63
CA ALA A 111 10.40 -13.20 -16.59
C ALA A 111 9.98 -13.76 -17.97
N PRO A 112 9.78 -12.91 -18.99
CA PRO A 112 9.81 -11.44 -19.01
C PRO A 112 8.78 -10.78 -18.09
N THR A 113 9.03 -9.50 -17.79
CA THR A 113 8.05 -8.63 -17.13
C THR A 113 6.81 -8.45 -18.01
N GLY A 114 5.64 -8.29 -17.38
CA GLY A 114 4.37 -8.10 -18.05
C GLY A 114 3.24 -8.02 -17.03
N THR A 115 2.05 -8.48 -17.41
CA THR A 115 0.90 -8.63 -16.50
C THR A 115 0.51 -10.10 -16.38
N ALA A 116 -0.20 -10.45 -15.31
CA ALA A 116 -0.86 -11.73 -15.15
C ALA A 116 -2.29 -11.52 -14.67
N THR A 117 -3.18 -12.42 -15.08
CA THR A 117 -4.56 -12.47 -14.59
C THR A 117 -4.63 -13.43 -13.42
N VAL A 118 -5.07 -12.94 -12.26
CA VAL A 118 -5.26 -13.73 -11.04
C VAL A 118 -6.75 -13.94 -10.81
N THR A 119 -7.12 -15.17 -10.47
CA THR A 119 -8.51 -15.54 -10.17
C THR A 119 -8.55 -16.44 -8.95
N VAL A 120 -9.35 -16.12 -7.95
CA VAL A 120 -9.60 -17.00 -6.80
C VAL A 120 -10.91 -17.75 -7.05
N ALA A 121 -10.81 -19.05 -7.34
CA ALA A 121 -11.98 -19.88 -7.59
C ALA A 121 -12.80 -20.08 -6.33
N ARG A 122 -14.13 -19.92 -6.44
CA ARG A 122 -15.06 -20.23 -5.37
C ARG A 122 -15.22 -21.76 -5.28
N GLY A 123 -14.87 -22.35 -4.14
CA GLY A 123 -15.02 -23.78 -3.85
C GLY A 123 -16.41 -24.32 -4.20
N GLY A 124 -16.44 -25.32 -5.07
CA GLY A 124 -17.66 -25.91 -5.63
C GLY A 124 -17.64 -25.93 -7.15
N ASP A 125 -16.97 -24.96 -7.77
CA ASP A 125 -16.91 -24.83 -9.23
C ASP A 125 -15.86 -25.79 -9.80
N ARG A 126 -16.32 -26.97 -10.24
CA ARG A 126 -15.53 -27.95 -11.01
C ARG A 126 -15.35 -27.57 -12.48
N GLY A 127 -15.99 -26.51 -12.94
CA GLY A 127 -15.86 -25.94 -14.28
C GLY A 127 -15.65 -24.44 -14.18
N ASP A 128 -14.96 -23.86 -15.17
CA ASP A 128 -14.98 -22.43 -15.51
C ASP A 128 -14.95 -21.34 -14.41
N GLY A 129 -14.08 -21.47 -13.41
CA GLY A 129 -13.39 -20.31 -12.78
C GLY A 129 -14.18 -19.02 -12.56
N SER A 130 -15.37 -19.08 -11.96
CA SER A 130 -16.28 -17.92 -11.79
C SER A 130 -15.84 -16.87 -10.75
N GLY A 131 -14.54 -16.80 -10.46
CA GLY A 131 -13.97 -15.74 -9.63
C GLY A 131 -13.81 -14.45 -10.41
N ASP A 132 -13.95 -13.31 -9.75
CA ASP A 132 -13.63 -12.03 -10.36
C ASP A 132 -12.13 -12.02 -10.70
N ALA A 133 -11.83 -11.87 -11.99
CA ALA A 133 -10.46 -11.85 -12.49
C ALA A 133 -9.85 -10.47 -12.20
N THR A 134 -8.64 -10.46 -11.67
CA THR A 134 -7.88 -9.23 -11.40
C THR A 134 -6.56 -9.29 -12.16
N THR A 135 -6.30 -8.26 -12.94
CA THR A 135 -5.02 -8.09 -13.62
C THR A 135 -4.01 -7.48 -12.64
N ALA A 136 -2.82 -8.07 -12.57
CA ALA A 136 -1.73 -7.62 -11.71
C ALA A 136 -0.44 -7.50 -12.51
N ASP A 137 0.36 -6.48 -12.22
CA ASP A 137 1.68 -6.31 -12.81
C ASP A 137 2.68 -7.32 -12.23
N CYS A 138 3.60 -7.81 -13.06
CA CYS A 138 4.68 -8.65 -12.59
C CYS A 138 5.63 -7.86 -11.67
N GLY A 139 5.98 -8.44 -10.52
CA GLY A 139 6.75 -7.79 -9.48
C GLY A 139 5.90 -7.22 -8.33
N THR A 140 4.57 -7.29 -8.41
CA THR A 140 3.66 -6.83 -7.36
C THR A 140 2.97 -7.99 -6.63
N SER A 141 2.13 -7.66 -5.65
CA SER A 141 1.13 -8.57 -5.12
C SER A 141 -0.25 -7.94 -5.15
N VAL A 142 -1.26 -8.80 -5.15
CA VAL A 142 -2.67 -8.42 -5.06
C VAL A 142 -3.34 -9.18 -3.92
N THR A 143 -4.26 -8.50 -3.25
CA THR A 143 -5.11 -9.10 -2.22
C THR A 143 -6.51 -9.25 -2.77
N LEU A 144 -7.06 -10.46 -2.70
CA LEU A 144 -8.35 -10.81 -3.27
C LEU A 144 -9.29 -11.31 -2.18
N PRO A 145 -10.50 -10.75 -2.04
CA PRO A 145 -11.45 -11.19 -1.03
C PRO A 145 -11.93 -12.61 -1.33
N VAL A 146 -11.95 -13.45 -0.31
CA VAL A 146 -12.45 -14.82 -0.43
C VAL A 146 -13.84 -14.92 0.16
N GLY A 147 -14.83 -14.92 -0.73
CA GLY A 147 -16.23 -15.10 -0.35
C GLY A 147 -16.46 -16.36 0.51
N SER A 148 -17.51 -16.34 1.32
CA SER A 148 -17.94 -17.50 2.12
C SER A 148 -18.21 -18.74 1.27
N ALA A 149 -18.67 -18.54 0.03
CA ALA A 149 -18.89 -19.59 -0.96
C ALA A 149 -17.61 -20.27 -1.45
N ALA A 150 -16.41 -19.70 -1.20
CA ALA A 150 -15.19 -20.26 -1.75
C ALA A 150 -14.70 -21.54 -1.06
N GLY A 151 -15.41 -22.00 -0.02
CA GLY A 151 -15.01 -23.14 0.81
C GLY A 151 -13.73 -22.87 1.61
N ASP A 152 -13.30 -23.89 2.35
CA ASP A 152 -12.15 -23.77 3.24
C ASP A 152 -10.79 -23.87 2.53
N ARG A 153 -10.79 -24.24 1.24
CA ARG A 153 -9.57 -24.49 0.44
C ARG A 153 -9.72 -23.95 -0.99
N PRO A 154 -9.70 -22.63 -1.19
CA PRO A 154 -9.84 -22.04 -2.51
C PRO A 154 -8.63 -22.40 -3.39
N THR A 155 -8.85 -22.36 -4.70
CA THR A 155 -7.79 -22.51 -5.69
C THR A 155 -7.53 -21.16 -6.35
N VAL A 156 -6.29 -20.69 -6.27
CA VAL A 156 -5.82 -19.51 -6.99
C VAL A 156 -5.35 -19.97 -8.36
N ARG A 157 -5.93 -19.39 -9.41
CA ARG A 157 -5.47 -19.53 -10.79
C ARG A 157 -4.70 -18.28 -11.16
N VAL A 158 -3.55 -18.45 -11.81
CA VAL A 158 -2.78 -17.35 -12.40
C VAL A 158 -2.51 -17.69 -13.84
N ASP A 159 -2.93 -16.81 -14.75
CA ASP A 159 -2.68 -16.90 -16.18
C ASP A 159 -1.69 -15.81 -16.59
N HIS A 160 -0.54 -16.23 -17.14
CA HIS A 160 0.52 -15.35 -17.60
C HIS A 160 1.03 -15.85 -18.96
N ASP A 161 0.97 -14.98 -19.97
CA ASP A 161 1.31 -15.35 -21.35
C ASP A 161 2.83 -15.25 -21.64
N GLY A 162 3.61 -14.74 -20.69
CA GLY A 162 4.95 -14.22 -20.94
C GLY A 162 6.12 -15.22 -20.80
N GLY A 163 5.99 -16.31 -20.04
CA GLY A 163 7.11 -17.23 -19.81
C GLY A 163 7.21 -17.72 -18.36
N ALA A 164 8.44 -17.77 -17.83
CA ALA A 164 8.72 -18.26 -16.49
C ALA A 164 8.20 -17.30 -15.42
N MET A 165 7.61 -17.83 -14.36
CA MET A 165 7.06 -17.07 -13.25
C MET A 165 7.22 -17.81 -11.93
N THR A 166 7.58 -17.08 -10.89
CA THR A 166 7.41 -17.49 -9.49
C THR A 166 6.15 -16.84 -8.96
N VAL A 167 5.22 -17.65 -8.48
CA VAL A 167 3.98 -17.20 -7.85
C VAL A 167 3.89 -17.78 -6.45
N TRP A 168 3.46 -16.94 -5.51
CA TRP A 168 3.08 -17.38 -4.19
C TRP A 168 1.66 -16.96 -3.86
N ALA A 169 0.98 -17.74 -3.03
CA ALA A 169 -0.31 -17.39 -2.48
C ALA A 169 -0.36 -17.73 -0.99
N SER A 170 -1.00 -16.88 -0.20
CA SER A 170 -1.21 -17.11 1.23
C SER A 170 -2.59 -16.63 1.64
N TRP A 171 -3.14 -17.25 2.68
CA TRP A 171 -4.25 -16.64 3.40
C TRP A 171 -3.81 -15.31 3.98
N ALA A 172 -4.73 -14.36 3.97
CA ALA A 172 -4.53 -13.02 4.47
C ALA A 172 -5.74 -12.58 5.29
N ARG A 173 -5.50 -11.68 6.22
CA ARG A 173 -6.51 -10.91 6.91
C ARG A 173 -6.24 -9.44 6.65
N PRO A 174 -7.22 -8.67 6.19
CA PRO A 174 -7.05 -7.24 6.03
C PRO A 174 -6.77 -6.62 7.39
N ASP A 175 -5.78 -5.73 7.43
CA ASP A 175 -5.45 -5.04 8.66
C ASP A 175 -6.63 -4.14 9.08
N PRO A 176 -6.88 -3.97 10.38
CA PRO A 176 -7.91 -3.07 10.86
C PRO A 176 -7.74 -1.66 10.27
N VAL A 177 -8.86 -1.06 9.86
CA VAL A 177 -8.89 0.35 9.49
C VAL A 177 -8.68 1.17 10.77
N PRO A 178 -7.63 2.02 10.83
CA PRO A 178 -7.40 2.87 11.98
C PRO A 178 -8.49 3.94 12.11
N GLY A 179 -8.61 4.52 13.30
CA GLY A 179 -9.37 5.77 13.45
C GLY A 179 -8.59 6.98 12.92
N PRO A 180 -9.19 8.18 12.93
CA PRO A 180 -8.54 9.42 12.50
C PRO A 180 -7.26 9.72 13.28
N SER A 181 -6.24 10.22 12.61
CA SER A 181 -5.00 10.71 13.23
C SER A 181 -5.28 11.93 14.11
N PRO A 182 -4.44 12.20 15.13
CA PRO A 182 -4.56 13.42 15.92
C PRO A 182 -4.58 14.68 15.05
N GLU A 183 -3.74 14.73 14.02
CA GLU A 183 -3.67 15.85 13.09
C GLU A 183 -4.95 16.03 12.27
N GLN A 184 -5.66 14.94 11.96
CA GLN A 184 -6.97 15.01 11.31
C GLN A 184 -8.04 15.49 12.29
N GLN A 185 -8.03 14.99 13.52
CA GLN A 185 -8.97 15.38 14.58
C GLN A 185 -8.86 16.87 14.90
N ASP A 186 -7.63 17.38 15.04
CA ASP A 186 -7.36 18.79 15.30
C ASP A 186 -7.89 19.67 14.15
N ALA A 187 -7.73 19.25 12.89
CA ALA A 187 -8.15 20.01 11.70
C ALA A 187 -9.68 20.09 11.52
N VAL A 188 -10.45 19.23 12.19
CA VAL A 188 -11.92 19.25 12.11
C VAL A 188 -12.57 19.75 13.40
N GLU A 189 -11.79 20.04 14.44
CA GLU A 189 -12.29 20.35 15.79
C GLU A 189 -13.15 21.62 15.82
N ASP A 190 -12.77 22.65 15.05
CA ASP A 190 -13.47 23.94 15.03
C ASP A 190 -14.62 24.00 14.01
N GLY A 191 -14.85 22.91 13.26
CA GLY A 191 -15.88 22.81 12.24
C GLY A 191 -15.55 23.51 10.92
N ILE A 192 -14.31 23.98 10.71
CA ILE A 192 -13.88 24.69 9.49
C ILE A 192 -12.53 24.14 9.03
N VAL A 193 -12.53 23.42 7.90
CA VAL A 193 -11.26 23.00 7.27
C VAL A 193 -10.72 24.11 6.39
N THR A 194 -9.53 24.61 6.70
CA THR A 194 -8.80 25.56 5.83
C THR A 194 -8.13 24.86 4.65
N ARG A 195 -7.74 25.64 3.64
CA ARG A 195 -7.03 25.11 2.47
C ARG A 195 -5.71 24.44 2.86
N SER A 196 -4.97 25.04 3.79
CA SER A 196 -3.69 24.49 4.24
C SER A 196 -3.87 23.18 5.02
N GLU A 197 -4.93 23.04 5.81
CA GLU A 197 -5.30 21.79 6.48
C GLU A 197 -5.72 20.70 5.48
N TYR A 198 -6.54 21.05 4.48
CA TYR A 198 -6.93 20.12 3.41
C TYR A 198 -5.71 19.59 2.65
N VAL A 199 -4.82 20.47 2.20
CA VAL A 199 -3.59 20.09 1.50
C VAL A 199 -2.65 19.30 2.43
N ALA A 200 -2.55 19.65 3.71
CA ALA A 200 -1.74 18.91 4.67
C ALA A 200 -2.26 17.48 4.89
N ALA A 201 -3.58 17.30 5.01
CA ALA A 201 -4.24 16.01 5.12
C ALA A 201 -3.97 15.13 3.89
N LEU A 202 -4.13 15.68 2.69
CA LEU A 202 -3.82 14.97 1.44
C LEU A 202 -2.34 14.59 1.33
N ASN A 203 -1.42 15.45 1.76
CA ASN A 203 0.00 15.11 1.78
C ASN A 203 0.32 13.97 2.74
N ARG A 204 -0.33 13.90 3.91
CA ARG A 204 -0.19 12.77 4.84
C ARG A 204 -0.77 11.49 4.23
N TYR A 205 -1.95 11.58 3.62
CA TYR A 205 -2.56 10.47 2.86
C TYR A 205 -1.61 9.93 1.78
N VAL A 206 -1.07 10.79 0.91
CA VAL A 206 -0.11 10.40 -0.14
C VAL A 206 1.14 9.76 0.46
N GLY A 207 1.63 10.30 1.59
CA GLY A 207 2.74 9.73 2.33
C GLY A 207 2.44 8.31 2.83
N CYS A 208 1.26 8.09 3.39
CA CYS A 208 0.78 6.78 3.85
C CYS A 208 0.64 5.78 2.70
N MET A 209 0.04 6.21 1.59
CA MET A 209 -0.14 5.38 0.38
C MET A 209 1.21 4.94 -0.20
N ARG A 210 2.17 5.88 -0.30
CA ARG A 210 3.55 5.58 -0.72
C ARG A 210 4.24 4.60 0.23
N ALA A 211 4.09 4.79 1.54
CA ALA A 211 4.68 3.89 2.55
C ALA A 211 4.08 2.48 2.48
N SER A 212 2.84 2.36 2.01
CA SER A 212 2.14 1.09 1.78
C SER A 212 2.48 0.43 0.43
N GLY A 213 3.33 1.07 -0.39
CA GLY A 213 3.72 0.54 -1.71
C GLY A 213 2.83 0.98 -2.87
N HIS A 214 1.84 1.84 -2.62
CA HIS A 214 0.87 2.31 -3.62
C HIS A 214 1.02 3.84 -3.81
N PRO A 215 2.08 4.32 -4.48
CA PRO A 215 2.29 5.76 -4.63
C PRO A 215 1.14 6.41 -5.40
N VAL A 216 0.63 7.51 -4.86
CA VAL A 216 -0.38 8.37 -5.49
C VAL A 216 0.28 9.67 -5.92
N ASP A 217 -0.07 10.17 -7.10
CA ASP A 217 0.35 11.46 -7.62
C ASP A 217 -0.83 12.44 -7.62
N LEU A 218 -0.64 13.63 -7.06
CA LEU A 218 -1.64 14.71 -7.05
C LEU A 218 -1.41 15.72 -8.19
N GLY A 219 -0.29 15.61 -8.91
CA GLY A 219 0.16 16.62 -9.87
C GLY A 219 0.69 17.90 -9.21
N ASP A 220 1.12 18.84 -10.07
CA ASP A 220 1.64 20.15 -9.64
C ASP A 220 0.53 21.21 -9.46
N GLU A 221 -0.67 20.92 -9.97
CA GLU A 221 -1.81 21.82 -9.88
C GLU A 221 -2.33 21.92 -8.44
N GLN A 222 -2.92 23.06 -8.10
CA GLN A 222 -3.54 23.31 -6.79
C GLN A 222 -5.05 23.54 -6.99
N PRO A 223 -5.81 22.50 -7.40
CA PRO A 223 -7.23 22.59 -7.64
C PRO A 223 -8.01 22.80 -6.34
N VAL A 224 -9.23 23.32 -6.42
CA VAL A 224 -10.14 23.40 -5.26
C VAL A 224 -10.34 22.02 -4.63
N VAL A 225 -10.60 20.99 -5.43
CA VAL A 225 -10.71 19.59 -4.99
C VAL A 225 -9.75 18.72 -5.78
N PHE A 226 -8.96 17.89 -5.11
CA PHE A 226 -8.03 16.98 -5.77
C PHE A 226 -8.78 15.72 -6.24
N ALA A 227 -8.68 15.41 -7.53
CA ALA A 227 -9.16 14.15 -8.07
C ALA A 227 -8.06 13.09 -7.94
N ILE A 228 -8.34 12.01 -7.20
CA ILE A 228 -7.38 10.93 -6.94
C ILE A 228 -7.92 9.65 -7.57
N ALA A 229 -7.11 9.03 -8.43
CA ALA A 229 -7.40 7.72 -8.99
C ALA A 229 -6.62 6.66 -8.21
N ILE A 230 -7.35 5.69 -7.63
CA ILE A 230 -6.76 4.59 -6.87
C ILE A 230 -6.86 3.30 -7.69
N PRO A 231 -5.75 2.59 -7.92
CA PRO A 231 -5.79 1.32 -8.61
C PRO A 231 -6.53 0.28 -7.76
N SER A 232 -7.17 -0.69 -8.41
CA SER A 232 -8.07 -1.64 -7.73
C SER A 232 -7.38 -2.51 -6.68
N ASP A 233 -6.07 -2.71 -6.80
CA ASP A 233 -5.23 -3.44 -5.83
C ASP A 233 -4.86 -2.61 -4.58
N ALA A 234 -5.09 -1.29 -4.60
CA ALA A 234 -4.77 -0.36 -3.51
C ALA A 234 -5.99 0.03 -2.65
N VAL A 235 -7.16 -0.57 -2.86
CA VAL A 235 -8.41 -0.23 -2.16
C VAL A 235 -8.29 -0.34 -0.64
N GLN A 236 -7.58 -1.35 -0.14
CA GLN A 236 -7.42 -1.56 1.30
C GLN A 236 -6.42 -0.56 1.90
N ALA A 237 -5.31 -0.27 1.21
CA ALA A 237 -4.41 0.82 1.58
C ALA A 237 -5.13 2.18 1.58
N ASP A 238 -5.96 2.46 0.58
CA ASP A 238 -6.77 3.68 0.47
C ASP A 238 -7.74 3.83 1.65
N ALA A 239 -8.49 2.78 1.97
CA ALA A 239 -9.40 2.80 3.12
C ALA A 239 -8.67 3.10 4.44
N ARG A 240 -7.47 2.55 4.64
CA ARG A 240 -6.68 2.76 5.86
C ARG A 240 -6.06 4.15 5.91
N CYS A 241 -5.40 4.56 4.82
CA CYS A 241 -4.73 5.85 4.74
C CYS A 241 -5.74 7.01 4.73
N GLY A 242 -6.87 6.85 4.05
CA GLY A 242 -7.97 7.80 4.05
C GLY A 242 -8.54 7.98 5.44
N ALA A 243 -8.96 6.88 6.09
CA ALA A 243 -9.51 6.94 7.44
C ALA A 243 -8.52 7.57 8.45
N ALA A 244 -7.24 7.23 8.36
CA ALA A 244 -6.21 7.80 9.22
C ALA A 244 -5.96 9.28 8.95
N GLU A 245 -5.89 9.72 7.69
CA GLU A 245 -5.26 11.00 7.37
C GLU A 245 -6.15 12.05 6.72
N SER A 246 -7.21 11.67 5.99
CA SER A 246 -7.91 12.62 5.11
C SER A 246 -9.44 12.51 5.06
N THR A 247 -10.08 11.41 5.45
CA THR A 247 -11.52 11.19 5.19
C THR A 247 -12.42 12.29 5.77
N ASP A 248 -12.27 12.65 7.04
CA ASP A 248 -13.13 13.64 7.70
C ASP A 248 -12.83 15.05 7.17
N VAL A 249 -11.54 15.36 6.96
CA VAL A 249 -11.08 16.65 6.41
C VAL A 249 -11.59 16.85 4.98
N ASP A 250 -11.48 15.84 4.12
CA ASP A 250 -11.96 15.87 2.74
C ASP A 250 -13.49 15.97 2.68
N SER A 251 -14.20 15.22 3.53
CA SER A 251 -15.66 15.30 3.61
C SER A 251 -16.14 16.69 4.02
N MET A 252 -15.49 17.34 5.00
CA MET A 252 -15.84 18.70 5.42
C MET A 252 -15.50 19.73 4.35
N TRP A 253 -14.32 19.62 3.73
CA TRP A 253 -13.91 20.51 2.65
C TRP A 253 -14.89 20.48 1.47
N GLN A 254 -15.29 19.28 1.02
CA GLN A 254 -16.25 19.13 -0.08
C GLN A 254 -17.65 19.64 0.28
N ALA A 255 -18.07 19.51 1.54
CA ALA A 255 -19.36 20.04 2.00
C ALA A 255 -19.44 21.58 1.89
N GLU A 256 -18.32 22.27 2.08
CA GLU A 256 -18.21 23.73 1.95
C GLU A 256 -18.00 24.20 0.49
N HIS A 257 -17.65 23.27 -0.42
CA HIS A 257 -17.43 23.54 -1.85
C HIS A 257 -18.33 22.65 -2.74
N PRO A 258 -19.67 22.71 -2.60
CA PRO A 258 -20.59 21.80 -3.27
C PRO A 258 -20.67 22.00 -4.79
N ASP A 259 -20.23 23.15 -5.31
CA ASP A 259 -20.11 23.40 -6.75
C ASP A 259 -18.87 22.72 -7.37
N ALA A 260 -17.87 22.40 -6.54
CA ALA A 260 -16.64 21.71 -6.90
C ALA A 260 -16.76 20.17 -6.76
N GLU A 261 -17.83 19.59 -7.31
CA GLU A 261 -17.98 18.12 -7.35
C GLU A 261 -16.81 17.48 -8.12
N LEU A 262 -16.38 16.28 -7.70
CA LEU A 262 -15.33 15.53 -8.40
C LEU A 262 -15.64 15.44 -9.90
N TYR A 263 -14.61 15.71 -10.72
CA TYR A 263 -14.70 15.75 -12.19
C TYR A 263 -15.53 16.90 -12.78
N SER A 264 -15.95 17.88 -11.98
CA SER A 264 -16.49 19.15 -12.47
C SER A 264 -15.39 20.14 -12.84
N THR A 265 -15.73 21.13 -13.68
CA THR A 265 -14.81 22.24 -14.01
C THR A 265 -14.44 23.07 -12.79
N ALA A 266 -15.34 23.18 -11.80
CA ALA A 266 -15.10 23.93 -10.57
C ALA A 266 -14.13 23.20 -9.63
N ALA A 267 -14.19 21.86 -9.55
CA ALA A 267 -13.21 21.06 -8.81
C ALA A 267 -11.78 21.27 -9.34
N GLY A 268 -11.61 21.19 -10.66
CA GLY A 268 -10.31 21.37 -11.32
C GLY A 268 -9.86 22.83 -11.45
N ALA A 269 -10.66 23.81 -11.01
CA ALA A 269 -10.26 25.21 -11.07
C ALA A 269 -9.12 25.47 -10.07
N PRO A 270 -8.12 26.32 -10.41
CA PRO A 270 -7.11 26.75 -9.45
C PRO A 270 -7.77 27.41 -8.23
N TYR A 271 -7.34 27.03 -7.04
CA TYR A 271 -7.83 27.65 -5.81
C TYR A 271 -7.37 29.12 -5.72
N ASP A 272 -8.32 30.05 -5.57
CA ASP A 272 -8.06 31.48 -5.38
C ASP A 272 -8.34 31.89 -3.91
N PRO A 273 -7.30 32.12 -3.09
CA PRO A 273 -7.48 32.53 -1.69
C PRO A 273 -8.11 33.92 -1.54
N ALA A 274 -8.08 34.77 -2.58
CA ALA A 274 -8.74 36.07 -2.55
C ALA A 274 -10.24 35.96 -2.76
N ALA A 275 -10.69 34.95 -3.53
CA ALA A 275 -12.11 34.63 -3.71
C ALA A 275 -12.70 33.95 -2.48
N ASP A 276 -11.87 33.23 -1.71
CA ASP A 276 -12.30 32.54 -0.49
C ASP A 276 -11.41 32.82 0.75
N PRO A 277 -11.52 34.03 1.33
CA PRO A 277 -10.69 34.43 2.46
C PRO A 277 -11.02 33.67 3.75
N ARG A 278 -12.14 32.95 3.81
CA ARG A 278 -12.53 32.15 4.98
C ARG A 278 -11.62 30.94 5.13
N TYR A 279 -11.14 30.38 4.02
CA TYR A 279 -10.33 29.16 4.00
C TYR A 279 -8.86 29.39 3.66
N ALA A 280 -8.42 30.64 3.46
CA ALA A 280 -7.07 31.01 3.04
C ALA A 280 -5.95 30.84 4.10
N GLY A 281 -6.19 30.07 5.17
CA GLY A 281 -5.33 29.91 6.35
C GLY A 281 -3.88 29.54 6.07
#